data_AF-A0A5K0ZEG0-F1
#
_entry.id   AF-A0A5K0ZEG0-F1
#
_cell.length_a   1.000
_cell.length_b   1.000
_cell.length_c   1.000
_cell.angle_alpha   90.00
_cell.angle_beta   90.00
_cell.angle_gamma   90.00
#
_symmetry.space_group_name_H-M   'P 1'
#
loop_
_entity.id
_entity.type
_entity.pdbx_description
1 polymer ?
#
loop_
_entity_poly.entity_id
_entity_poly.type
_entity_poly.pdbx_seq_one_letter_code
_entity_poly.pdbx_strand_id
1 'polypeptide(L)'
;LLPRTQCNRELSIFTSFTNCRLLEEVILSQSLLNGILPAFVGNLTTTLWRLYLSSNVIEGTIPLALANLTKLSSLYLSSNKKKGLIPPNIGQMHSL
;
A
#
# COMPACT_ATOMS: atom_id res chain seq x y z
N LEU A 1 28.10 7.84 18.56
CA LEU A 1 27.02 8.61 17.92
C LEU A 1 26.16 7.64 17.11
N LEU A 2 25.14 7.05 17.74
CA LEU A 2 24.17 6.23 17.01
C LEU A 2 23.28 7.16 16.19
N PRO A 3 23.01 6.88 14.90
CA PRO A 3 22.08 7.70 14.14
C PRO A 3 20.71 7.54 14.78
N ARG A 4 20.10 8.69 15.09
CA ARG A 4 18.70 8.77 15.52
C ARG A 4 17.87 8.08 14.44
N THR A 5 17.35 6.90 14.74
CA THR A 5 16.34 6.25 13.90
C THR A 5 15.18 7.23 13.78
N GLN A 6 15.00 7.68 12.55
CA GLN A 6 13.96 8.59 12.14
C GLN A 6 12.61 8.01 12.57
N CYS A 7 11.74 8.85 13.12
CA CYS A 7 10.44 8.49 13.68
C CYS A 7 9.69 7.50 12.76
N ASN A 8 9.70 6.23 13.14
CA ASN A 8 9.07 5.11 12.45
C ASN A 8 7.55 5.20 12.60
N ARG A 9 6.89 5.99 11.73
CA ARG A 9 5.49 5.72 11.38
C ARG A 9 5.49 4.65 10.30
N GLU A 10 5.89 3.46 10.73
CA GLU A 10 6.01 2.28 9.89
C GLU A 10 4.65 1.94 9.27
N LEU A 11 4.69 1.34 8.09
CA LEU A 11 3.55 0.74 7.40
C LEU A 11 2.96 -0.46 8.19
N SER A 12 3.26 -0.58 9.48
CA SER A 12 2.70 -1.56 10.41
C SER A 12 1.20 -1.38 10.62
N ILE A 13 0.63 -0.21 10.32
CA ILE A 13 -0.83 -0.02 10.32
C ILE A 13 -1.57 -1.05 9.44
N PHE A 14 -0.93 -1.50 8.35
CA PHE A 14 -1.49 -2.54 7.49
C PHE A 14 -1.64 -3.89 8.20
N THR A 15 -0.86 -4.16 9.25
CA THR A 15 -1.03 -5.38 10.07
C THR A 15 -2.35 -5.38 10.84
N SER A 16 -2.85 -4.21 11.24
CA SER A 16 -4.15 -4.12 11.90
C SER A 16 -5.29 -4.42 10.93
N PHE A 17 -5.13 -4.07 9.65
CA PHE A 17 -6.15 -4.25 8.61
C PHE A 17 -6.29 -5.69 8.12
N THR A 18 -5.29 -6.57 8.31
CA THR A 18 -5.41 -7.98 7.90
C THR A 18 -6.49 -8.73 8.68
N ASN A 19 -6.86 -8.25 9.87
CA ASN A 19 -7.94 -8.83 10.67
C ASN A 19 -9.33 -8.29 10.28
N CYS A 20 -9.40 -7.21 9.50
CA CYS A 20 -10.66 -6.58 9.10
C CYS A 20 -11.22 -7.25 7.84
N ARG A 21 -12.01 -8.32 8.03
CA ARG A 21 -12.54 -9.14 6.92
C ARG A 21 -13.49 -8.40 5.97
N LEU A 22 -14.14 -7.34 6.44
CA LEU A 22 -15.12 -6.53 5.68
C LEU A 22 -14.57 -5.14 5.30
N LEU A 23 -13.25 -4.94 5.36
CA LEU A 23 -12.64 -3.67 5.02
C LEU A 23 -12.71 -3.43 3.50
N GLU A 24 -13.55 -2.48 3.10
CA GLU A 24 -13.78 -2.15 1.70
C GLU A 24 -12.83 -1.05 1.20
N GLU A 25 -12.42 -0.14 2.09
CA GLU A 25 -11.64 1.04 1.73
C GLU A 25 -10.60 1.37 2.78
N VAL A 26 -9.41 1.76 2.32
CA VAL A 26 -8.33 2.30 3.16
C VAL A 26 -7.92 3.65 2.59
N ILE A 27 -8.13 4.71 3.38
CA ILE A 27 -7.74 6.08 3.03
C ILE A 27 -6.68 6.56 4.02
N LEU A 28 -5.43 6.60 3.57
CA LEU A 28 -4.27 7.07 4.34
C LEU A 28 -3.44 8.06 3.53
N SER A 29 -4.07 8.80 2.62
CA SER A 29 -3.39 9.85 1.86
C SER A 29 -2.99 11.00 2.79
N GLN A 30 -1.90 11.70 2.49
CA GLN A 30 -1.41 12.85 3.29
C GLN A 30 -1.14 12.52 4.77
N SER A 31 -0.75 11.28 5.08
CA SER A 31 -0.56 10.78 6.46
C SER A 31 0.91 10.68 6.88
N LEU A 32 1.83 11.25 6.09
CA LEU A 32 3.29 11.20 6.30
C LEU A 32 3.84 9.77 6.45
N LEU A 33 3.16 8.78 5.87
CA LEU A 33 3.63 7.40 5.87
C LEU A 33 4.95 7.30 5.11
N ASN A 34 5.91 6.55 5.63
CA ASN A 34 7.21 6.38 5.01
C ASN A 34 7.63 4.90 4.98
N GLY A 35 8.70 4.60 4.23
CA GLY A 35 9.21 3.25 4.07
C GLY A 35 8.67 2.51 2.84
N ILE A 36 8.91 1.20 2.79
CA ILE A 36 8.60 0.35 1.62
C ILE A 36 7.29 -0.39 1.87
N LEU A 37 6.37 -0.38 0.89
CA LEU A 37 5.11 -1.12 0.99
C LEU A 37 5.40 -2.64 1.13
N PRO A 38 5.06 -3.25 2.27
CA PRO A 38 5.46 -4.63 2.53
C PRO A 38 4.59 -5.61 1.75
N ALA A 39 5.13 -6.78 1.40
CA ALA A 39 4.41 -7.78 0.62
C ALA A 39 3.09 -8.26 1.27
N PHE A 40 2.99 -8.23 2.60
CA PHE A 40 1.77 -8.60 3.32
C PHE A 40 0.59 -7.64 3.08
N VAL A 41 0.79 -6.51 2.40
CA VAL A 41 -0.34 -5.69 1.89
C VAL A 41 -1.25 -6.49 0.95
N GLY A 42 -0.73 -7.54 0.31
CA GLY A 42 -1.53 -8.48 -0.46
C GLY A 42 -2.42 -9.42 0.38
N ASN A 43 -2.23 -9.43 1.70
CA ASN A 43 -3.01 -10.23 2.66
C ASN A 43 -4.10 -9.41 3.37
N LEU A 44 -4.35 -8.17 2.91
CA LEU A 44 -5.58 -7.48 3.28
C LEU A 44 -6.78 -8.27 2.78
N THR A 45 -7.97 -7.90 3.23
CA THR A 45 -9.20 -8.58 2.79
C THR A 45 -9.41 -8.46 1.28
N THR A 46 -9.94 -9.53 0.69
CA THR A 46 -10.36 -9.55 -0.71
C THR A 46 -11.64 -8.74 -0.96
N THR A 47 -12.26 -8.18 0.07
CA THR A 47 -13.36 -7.20 -0.07
C THR A 47 -12.86 -5.78 -0.33
N LEU A 48 -11.57 -5.51 -0.15
CA LEU A 48 -10.97 -4.19 -0.34
C LEU A 48 -11.02 -3.82 -1.82
N TRP A 49 -11.71 -2.73 -2.13
CA TRP A 49 -11.84 -2.22 -3.50
C TRP A 49 -11.16 -0.86 -3.70
N ARG A 50 -10.88 -0.10 -2.62
CA ARG A 50 -10.07 1.15 -2.68
C ARG A 50 -8.89 1.18 -1.71
N LEU A 51 -7.72 1.57 -2.22
CA LEU A 51 -6.51 1.81 -1.43
C LEU A 51 -5.87 3.16 -1.82
N TYR A 52 -6.04 4.17 -0.96
CA TYR A 52 -5.59 5.54 -1.21
C TYR A 52 -4.40 5.90 -0.33
N LEU A 53 -3.20 5.89 -0.91
CA LEU A 53 -1.94 6.18 -0.20
C LEU A 53 -1.18 7.36 -0.81
N SER A 54 -1.87 8.25 -1.53
CA SER A 54 -1.24 9.36 -2.23
C SER A 54 -0.69 10.42 -1.28
N SER A 55 0.32 11.17 -1.75
CA SER A 55 0.94 12.25 -0.96
C SER A 55 1.52 11.76 0.37
N ASN A 56 2.26 10.65 0.31
CA ASN A 56 3.05 10.13 1.41
C ASN A 56 4.54 10.10 1.01
N VAL A 57 5.38 9.45 1.82
CA VAL A 57 6.82 9.29 1.61
C VAL A 57 7.15 7.81 1.36
N ILE A 58 6.21 7.04 0.80
CA ILE A 58 6.41 5.62 0.48
C ILE A 58 7.44 5.49 -0.64
N GLU A 59 8.42 4.63 -0.46
CA GLU A 59 9.54 4.41 -1.38
C GLU A 59 9.64 2.95 -1.84
N GLY A 60 10.59 2.67 -2.72
CA GLY A 60 10.78 1.33 -3.29
C GLY A 60 9.79 0.99 -4.40
N THR A 61 9.65 -0.30 -4.71
CA THR A 61 8.78 -0.81 -5.78
C THR A 61 7.37 -1.11 -5.27
N ILE A 62 6.42 -1.19 -6.20
CA ILE A 62 5.06 -1.66 -5.89
C ILE A 62 5.13 -3.20 -5.76
N PRO A 63 4.73 -3.78 -4.61
CA PRO A 63 4.82 -5.22 -4.41
C PRO A 63 3.81 -5.96 -5.29
N LEU A 64 4.28 -7.03 -5.95
CA LEU A 64 3.43 -7.87 -6.82
C LEU A 64 2.27 -8.53 -6.05
N ALA A 65 2.42 -8.70 -4.73
CA ALA A 65 1.37 -9.21 -3.85
C ALA A 65 0.08 -8.38 -3.85
N LEU A 66 0.11 -7.10 -4.26
CA LEU A 66 -1.12 -6.31 -4.45
C LEU A 66 -2.08 -6.94 -5.48
N ALA A 67 -1.57 -7.75 -6.41
CA ALA A 67 -2.40 -8.51 -7.34
C ALA A 67 -3.30 -9.56 -6.65
N ASN A 68 -3.02 -9.92 -5.40
CA ASN A 68 -3.87 -10.80 -4.60
C ASN A 68 -5.17 -10.12 -4.15
N LEU A 69 -5.23 -8.78 -4.18
CA LEU A 69 -6.42 -8.01 -3.83
C LEU A 69 -7.37 -7.98 -5.03
N THR A 70 -8.03 -9.11 -5.30
CA THR A 70 -8.78 -9.36 -6.55
C THR A 70 -9.99 -8.46 -6.78
N LYS A 71 -10.47 -7.73 -5.76
CA LYS A 71 -11.54 -6.72 -5.88
C LYS A 71 -11.02 -5.28 -5.95
N LEU A 72 -9.72 -5.05 -5.78
CA LEU A 72 -9.14 -3.72 -5.82
C LEU A 72 -9.31 -3.13 -7.22
N SER A 73 -10.06 -2.04 -7.29
CA SER A 73 -10.37 -1.29 -8.51
C SER A 73 -9.80 0.13 -8.48
N SER A 74 -9.31 0.56 -7.32
CA SER A 74 -8.78 1.91 -7.17
C SER A 74 -7.52 1.88 -6.30
N LEU A 75 -6.36 2.09 -6.94
CA LEU A 75 -5.06 2.18 -6.28
C LEU A 75 -4.42 3.55 -6.54
N TYR A 76 -4.40 4.40 -5.51
CA TYR A 76 -3.86 5.75 -5.62
C TYR A 76 -2.52 5.87 -4.89
N LEU A 77 -1.43 5.86 -5.66
CA LEU A 77 -0.05 5.94 -5.16
C LEU A 77 0.68 7.21 -5.61
N SER A 78 -0.02 8.24 -6.11
CA SER A 78 0.60 9.47 -6.63
C SER A 78 1.34 10.22 -5.51
N SER A 79 2.27 11.10 -5.89
CA SER A 79 3.03 11.93 -4.93
C SER A 79 3.70 11.11 -3.80
N ASN A 80 4.39 10.03 -4.20
CA ASN A 80 5.22 9.19 -3.33
C ASN A 80 6.63 9.06 -3.95
N LYS A 81 7.58 8.48 -3.21
CA LYS A 81 8.97 8.24 -3.65
C LYS A 81 9.19 6.86 -4.29
N LYS A 82 8.11 6.23 -4.79
CA LYS A 82 8.15 4.93 -5.45
C LYS A 82 9.04 4.96 -6.70
N LYS A 83 9.72 3.84 -6.98
CA LYS A 83 10.63 3.63 -8.11
C LYS A 83 10.32 2.30 -8.80
N GLY A 84 10.84 2.10 -10.00
CA GLY A 84 10.65 0.87 -10.78
C GLY A 84 9.33 0.86 -11.57
N LEU A 85 9.08 -0.27 -12.22
CA LEU A 85 7.92 -0.46 -13.09
C LEU A 85 6.67 -0.85 -12.27
N ILE A 86 5.49 -0.54 -12.83
CA ILE A 86 4.25 -1.13 -12.34
C ILE A 86 4.29 -2.63 -12.68
N PRO A 87 4.10 -3.53 -11.70
CA PRO A 87 4.04 -4.96 -11.96
C PRO A 87 2.96 -5.29 -13.01
N PRO A 88 3.24 -6.16 -13.99
CA PRO A 88 2.32 -6.46 -15.09
C PRO A 88 0.96 -6.97 -14.60
N ASN A 89 0.94 -7.75 -13.52
CA ASN A 89 -0.29 -8.27 -12.93
C ASN A 89 -1.18 -7.18 -12.30
N ILE A 90 -0.61 -6.03 -11.90
CA ILE A 90 -1.39 -4.88 -11.39
C ILE A 90 -2.02 -4.12 -12.56
N GLY A 91 -1.30 -3.96 -13.68
CA GLY A 91 -1.85 -3.36 -14.90
C GLY A 91 -2.94 -4.21 -15.58
N GLN A 92 -3.06 -5.48 -15.19
CA GLN A 92 -4.09 -6.41 -15.66
C GLN A 92 -5.27 -6.56 -14.68
N MET A 93 -5.31 -5.82 -13.57
CA MET A 93 -6.48 -5.80 -12.71
C MET A 93 -7.61 -5.16 -13.51
N HIS A 94 -8.65 -5.94 -13.85
CA HIS A 94 -9.68 -5.61 -14.84
C HIS A 94 -10.61 -4.45 -14.41
N SER A 95 -10.23 -3.69 -13.39
CA SER A 95 -11.06 -2.67 -12.76
C SER A 95 -10.28 -1.38 -12.43
N LEU A 96 -9.05 -1.22 -12.94
CA LEU A 96 -8.13 -0.13 -12.60
C LEU A 96 -8.04 0.94 -13.70
#